data_AF-M0PA68-F1
#
_entry.id   AF-M0PA68-F1
#
_cell.length_a   1.000
_cell.length_b   1.000
_cell.length_c   1.000
_cell.angle_alpha   90.00
_cell.angle_beta   90.00
_cell.angle_gamma   90.00
#
_symmetry.space_group_name_H-M   'P 1'
#
loop_
_entity.id
_entity.type
_entity.pdbx_description
1 polymer ?
#
loop_
_entity_poly.entity_id
_entity_poly.type
_entity_poly.pdbx_seq_one_letter_code
_entity_poly.pdbx_strand_id
1 'polypeptide(L)' 'MRLRRTGRVPTDARVRHYDELDEDTQVAVLELAGRPRTAPETGDLDDGDVVKFTDYYEVRAR' A
#
# COMPACT_ATOMS: atom_id res chain seq x y z
N MET A 1 -7.82 -1.82 5.02
CA MET A 1 -6.49 -2.35 4.64
C MET A 1 -5.40 -2.19 5.70
N ARG A 2 -4.27 -2.89 5.53
CA ARG A 2 -2.97 -2.67 6.21
C ARG A 2 -1.83 -2.70 5.19
N LEU A 3 -0.71 -2.07 5.50
CA LEU A 3 0.52 -2.14 4.71
C LEU A 3 1.57 -3.03 5.37
N ARG A 4 2.04 -4.07 4.67
CA ARG A 4 3.16 -4.92 5.11
C ARG A 4 4.40 -4.58 4.29
N ARG A 5 5.46 -4.08 4.92
CA ARG A 5 6.76 -3.91 4.25
C ARG A 5 7.22 -5.25 3.68
N THR A 6 7.63 -5.25 2.41
CA THR A 6 8.14 -6.44 1.72
C THR A 6 9.50 -6.16 1.12
N GLY A 7 10.39 -7.15 1.18
CA GLY A 7 11.70 -7.11 0.52
C GLY A 7 11.67 -7.59 -0.93
N ARG A 8 10.53 -8.12 -1.40
CA ARG A 8 10.34 -8.61 -2.76
C ARG A 8 8.95 -8.24 -3.27
N VAL A 9 8.90 -7.82 -4.53
CA VAL A 9 7.67 -7.60 -5.28
C VAL A 9 7.38 -8.89 -6.06
N PRO A 10 6.22 -9.56 -5.87
CA PRO A 10 5.80 -10.66 -6.73
C PRO A 10 5.74 -10.23 -8.20
N THR A 11 6.06 -11.14 -9.12
CA THR A 11 6.12 -10.82 -10.56
C THR A 11 4.76 -10.46 -11.17
N ASP A 12 3.70 -10.97 -10.57
CA ASP A 12 2.30 -10.80 -10.91
C ASP A 12 1.62 -9.66 -10.10
N ALA A 13 2.33 -9.04 -9.15
CA ALA A 13 1.77 -7.94 -8.38
C ALA A 13 1.65 -6.65 -9.23
N ARG A 14 0.51 -5.98 -9.10
CA ARG A 14 0.35 -4.62 -9.62
C ARG A 14 1.09 -3.66 -8.70
N VAL A 15 2.07 -2.94 -9.26
CA VAL A 15 2.84 -1.92 -8.53
C VAL A 15 2.22 -0.56 -8.78
N ARG A 16 1.93 0.19 -7.70
CA ARG A 16 1.46 1.58 -7.74
C ARG A 16 2.51 2.49 -7.11
N HIS A 17 2.84 3.60 -7.74
CA HIS A 17 3.74 4.59 -7.15
C HIS A 17 2.96 5.56 -6.26
N TYR A 18 3.51 5.92 -5.10
CA TYR A 18 2.85 6.79 -4.13
C TYR A 18 2.35 8.11 -4.73
N ASP A 19 3.14 8.72 -5.61
CA ASP A 19 2.84 9.98 -6.28
C ASP A 19 1.73 9.88 -7.35
N GLU A 20 1.33 8.66 -7.72
CA GLU A 20 0.23 8.38 -8.65
C GLU A 20 -1.11 8.09 -7.94
N LEU A 21 -1.11 8.05 -6.61
CA LEU A 21 -2.29 7.75 -5.80
C LEU A 21 -3.11 9.01 -5.53
N ASP A 22 -4.42 8.85 -5.36
CA ASP A 22 -5.28 9.91 -4.86
C ASP A 22 -4.86 10.40 -3.46
N GLU A 23 -5.25 11.62 -3.09
CA GLU A 23 -4.83 12.26 -1.83
C GLU A 23 -5.22 11.47 -0.58
N ASP A 24 -6.43 10.90 -0.54
CA ASP A 24 -6.90 10.11 0.59
C ASP A 24 -6.08 8.82 0.73
N THR A 25 -5.75 8.20 -0.40
CA THR A 25 -4.88 7.01 -0.45
C THR A 25 -3.45 7.36 -0.04
N GLN A 26 -2.91 8.50 -0.45
CA GLN A 26 -1.59 8.96 -0.01
C GLN A 26 -1.53 9.15 1.51
N VAL A 27 -2.54 9.80 2.10
CA VAL A 27 -2.65 9.96 3.55
C VAL A 27 -2.68 8.59 4.25
N ALA A 28 -3.49 7.65 3.74
CA ALA A 28 -3.55 6.30 4.30
C ALA A 28 -2.19 5.57 4.24
N VAL A 29 -1.47 5.68 3.12
CA VAL A 29 -0.13 5.07 2.98
C VAL A 29 0.84 5.68 3.98
N LEU A 30 0.85 7.02 4.12
CA LEU A 30 1.72 7.73 5.07
C LEU A 30 1.49 7.30 6.52
N GLU A 31 0.23 7.09 6.91
CA GLU A 31 -0.13 6.69 8.27
C GLU A 31 0.19 5.23 8.59
N LEU A 32 0.11 4.34 7.59
CA LEU A 32 0.21 2.89 7.75
C LEU A 32 1.62 2.33 7.49
N ALA A 33 2.42 2.98 6.64
CA ALA A 33 3.72 2.46 6.20
C ALA A 33 4.64 2.11 7.38
N GLY A 34 4.97 0.82 7.50
CA GLY A 34 5.85 0.29 8.55
C GLY A 34 5.23 0.25 9.95
N ARG A 35 3.91 0.46 10.08
CA ARG A 35 3.22 0.47 11.38
C ARG A 35 2.23 -0.70 11.49
N PRO A 36 2.08 -1.31 12.68
CA PRO A 36 1.10 -2.38 12.90
C PRO A 36 -0.30 -1.79 13.13
N ARG A 37 -0.83 -1.06 12.15
CA ARG A 37 -2.17 -0.44 12.18
C ARG A 37 -2.97 -0.84 10.94
N THR A 38 -4.29 -0.69 11.02
CA THR A 38 -5.22 -0.87 9.90
C THR A 38 -6.03 0.40 9.71
N ALA A 39 -6.34 0.73 8.47
CA ALA A 39 -7.29 1.79 8.10
C ALA A 39 -8.44 1.20 7.27
N PRO A 40 -9.51 1.97 6.99
CA PRO A 40 -10.46 1.63 5.93
C PRO A 40 -9.75 1.35 4.59
N GLU A 41 -10.42 0.62 3.71
CA GLU A 41 -9.92 0.43 2.34
C GLU A 41 -10.10 1.72 1.54
N THR A 42 -9.17 1.98 0.63
CA THR A 42 -9.25 3.12 -0.29
C THR A 42 -9.53 2.59 -1.68
N GLY A 43 -10.24 3.37 -2.50
CA GLY A 43 -10.70 2.90 -3.82
C GLY A 43 -9.58 2.66 -4.84
N ASP A 44 -8.39 3.16 -4.56
CA ASP A 44 -7.23 3.11 -5.45
C ASP A 44 -6.38 1.85 -5.27
N LEU A 45 -6.55 1.08 -4.19
CA LEU A 45 -5.66 -0.04 -3.84
C LEU A 45 -6.44 -1.33 -3.58
N ASP A 46 -6.04 -2.38 -4.29
CA ASP A 46 -6.62 -3.72 -4.17
C ASP A 46 -5.76 -4.63 -3.27
N ASP A 47 -6.32 -5.75 -2.77
CA ASP A 47 -5.53 -6.75 -2.04
C ASP A 47 -4.41 -7.31 -2.92
N GLY A 48 -3.20 -7.39 -2.36
CA GLY A 48 -2.02 -7.88 -3.08
C GLY A 48 -1.32 -6.83 -3.95
N ASP A 49 -1.89 -5.62 -4.10
CA ASP A 49 -1.15 -4.50 -4.68
C ASP A 49 0.13 -4.21 -3.89
N VAL A 50 1.14 -3.73 -4.59
CA VAL A 50 2.38 -3.26 -3.97
C VAL A 50 2.53 -1.76 -4.19
N VAL A 51 2.54 -1.00 -3.10
CA VAL A 51 2.81 0.44 -3.15
C VAL A 51 4.31 0.68 -3.05
N LYS A 52 4.86 1.40 -4.02
CA LYS A 52 6.20 1.96 -3.95
C LYS A 52 6.14 3.34 -3.28
N PHE A 53 6.61 3.40 -2.04
CA PHE A 53 6.84 4.62 -1.28
C PHE A 53 8.33 4.71 -0.92
N THR A 54 8.69 4.87 0.35
CA THR A 54 10.09 4.76 0.83
C THR A 54 10.67 3.36 0.59
N ASP A 55 9.83 2.34 0.77
CA ASP A 55 10.06 0.93 0.48
C ASP A 55 8.88 0.36 -0.33
N TYR A 56 8.90 -0.94 -0.58
CA TYR A 56 7.76 -1.66 -1.11
C TYR A 56 6.85 -2.15 0.02
N TYR A 57 5.56 -1.87 -0.10
CA TYR A 57 4.55 -2.25 0.87
C TYR A 57 3.43 -3.01 0.17
N GLU A 58 3.19 -4.25 0.60
CA GLU A 58 2.07 -5.04 0.13
C GLU A 58 0.80 -4.62 0.87
N VAL A 59 -0.25 -4.32 0.10
CA VAL A 59 -1.59 -4.03 0.57
C VAL A 59 -2.24 -5.33 0.98
N ARG A 60 -2.79 -5.35 2.19
CA ARG A 60 -3.65 -6.43 2.67
C ARG A 60 -5.03 -5.87 3.00
N ALA A 61 -6.01 -6.22 2.18
CA ALA A 61 -7.43 -5.99 2.44
C ALA A 61 -7.88 -6.81 3.66
N ARG A 62 -9.02 -6.44 4.24
CA ARG A 62 -9.54 -7.15 5.42
C ARG A 62 -10.36 -8.38 5.04
#